data_AF-A0A160P4S2-F1
#
_entry.id   AF-A0A160P4S2-F1
#
_cell.length_a   1.000
_cell.length_b   1.000
_cell.length_c   1.000
_cell.angle_alpha   90.00
_cell.angle_beta   90.00
_cell.angle_gamma   90.00
#
_symmetry.space_group_name_H-M   'P 1'
#
loop_
_entity.id
_entity.type
_entity.pdbx_description
1 polymer ?
#
loop_
_entity_poly.entity_id
_entity_poly.type
_entity_poly.pdbx_seq_one_letter_code
_entity_poly.pdbx_strand_id
1 'polypeptide(L)'
;MKDGIGCLALLGGFLTGLLAWGSGAGPALAGGFEGEGRDLGVLWVQLPVLLFGTPALALVVWALLRGRRPALLALGLAVTLIAAGRLGSEWMATAGPAVVYEQGA
;
A
#
# COMPACT_ATOMS: atom_id res chain seq x y z
N MET A 1 -24.04 -16.40 -13.43
CA MET A 1 -23.82 -16.71 -11.99
C MET A 1 -22.35 -16.87 -11.61
N LYS A 2 -21.44 -17.31 -12.51
CA LYS A 2 -20.00 -17.45 -12.22
C LYS A 2 -19.31 -16.12 -11.85
N ASP A 3 -19.84 -15.00 -12.33
CA ASP A 3 -19.25 -13.67 -12.11
C ASP A 3 -19.44 -13.15 -10.67
N GLY A 4 -20.51 -13.60 -9.99
CA GLY A 4 -20.79 -13.20 -8.60
C GLY A 4 -19.82 -13.79 -7.59
N ILE A 5 -19.40 -15.05 -7.80
CA ILE A 5 -18.42 -15.73 -6.93
C ILE A 5 -17.05 -15.06 -7.03
N GLY A 6 -16.63 -14.67 -8.23
CA GLY A 6 -15.38 -13.93 -8.44
C GLY A 6 -15.39 -12.55 -7.78
N CYS A 7 -16.52 -11.85 -7.84
CA CYS A 7 -16.68 -10.54 -7.18
C CYS A 7 -16.63 -10.67 -5.65
N LEU A 8 -17.31 -11.67 -5.08
CA LEU A 8 -17.28 -11.95 -3.64
C LEU A 8 -15.89 -12.35 -3.15
N ALA A 9 -15.14 -13.14 -3.93
CA ALA A 9 -13.77 -13.52 -3.59
C ALA A 9 -12.81 -12.30 -3.60
N LEU A 10 -12.95 -11.40 -4.58
CA LEU A 10 -12.18 -10.15 -4.64
C LEU A 10 -12.48 -9.23 -3.46
N LEU A 11 -13.77 -8.98 -3.19
CA LEU A 11 -14.20 -8.15 -2.07
C LEU A 11 -13.78 -8.77 -0.73
N GLY A 12 -13.95 -10.07 -0.58
CA GLY A 12 -13.55 -10.81 0.63
C GLY A 12 -12.04 -10.73 0.85
N GLY A 13 -11.22 -10.97 -0.17
CA GLY A 13 -9.77 -10.85 -0.08
C GLY A 13 -9.30 -9.43 0.25
N PHE A 14 -9.90 -8.42 -0.40
CA PHE A 14 -9.61 -7.01 -0.13
C PHE A 14 -9.96 -6.60 1.30
N LEU A 15 -11.18 -6.94 1.76
CA LEU A 15 -11.62 -6.65 3.12
C LEU A 15 -10.76 -7.37 4.17
N THR A 16 -10.37 -8.62 3.90
CA THR A 16 -9.49 -9.39 4.78
C THR A 16 -8.12 -8.72 4.91
N GLY A 17 -7.55 -8.27 3.79
CA GLY A 17 -6.29 -7.51 3.78
C GLY A 17 -6.41 -6.18 4.54
N LEU A 18 -7.52 -5.46 4.36
CA LEU A 18 -7.78 -4.19 5.06
C LEU A 18 -7.91 -4.38 6.58
N LEU A 19 -8.60 -5.44 7.00
CA LEU A 19 -8.77 -5.78 8.42
C LEU A 19 -7.46 -6.25 9.06
N ALA A 20 -6.68 -7.08 8.36
CA ALA A 20 -5.37 -7.53 8.82
C ALA A 20 -4.37 -6.36 8.90
N TRP A 21 -4.41 -5.43 7.95
CA TRP A 21 -3.64 -4.20 8.03
C TRP A 21 -4.09 -3.34 9.22
N GLY A 22 -5.39 -3.13 9.38
CA GLY A 22 -5.93 -2.28 10.45
C GLY A 22 -5.58 -2.79 11.86
N SER A 23 -5.58 -4.11 12.07
CA SER A 23 -5.20 -4.70 13.36
C SER A 23 -3.70 -4.56 13.65
N GLY A 24 -2.84 -4.65 12.63
CA GLY A 24 -1.39 -4.47 12.76
C GLY A 24 -0.93 -3.01 12.79
N ALA A 25 -1.72 -2.09 12.22
CA ALA A 25 -1.36 -0.67 12.11
C ALA A 25 -1.51 0.09 13.43
N GLY A 26 -2.43 -0.34 14.31
CA GLY A 26 -2.70 0.33 15.59
C GLY A 26 -1.45 0.54 16.45
N PRO A 27 -0.66 -0.52 16.74
CA PRO A 27 0.59 -0.41 17.47
C PRO A 27 1.60 0.53 16.80
N ALA A 28 1.81 0.41 15.49
CA ALA A 28 2.74 1.26 14.74
C ALA A 28 2.36 2.76 14.78
N LEU A 29 1.05 3.06 14.83
CA LEU A 29 0.53 4.41 14.93
C LEU A 29 0.54 4.97 16.36
N ALA A 30 0.56 4.11 17.38
CA ALA A 30 0.58 4.50 18.79
C ALA A 30 2.00 4.77 19.33
N GLY A 31 3.03 4.26 18.66
CA GLY A 31 4.45 4.40 18.99
C GLY A 31 5.19 3.15 18.50
N GLY A 32 6.23 3.33 17.69
CA GLY A 32 6.93 2.22 17.03
C GLY A 32 7.52 1.20 18.00
N PHE A 33 7.72 -0.03 17.53
CA PHE A 33 8.55 -1.00 18.25
C PHE A 33 9.97 -0.43 18.35
N GLU A 34 10.54 -0.42 19.57
CA GLU A 34 11.87 0.12 19.95
C GLU A 34 11.95 1.60 20.41
N GLY A 35 10.83 2.32 20.49
CA GLY A 35 10.81 3.69 21.01
C GLY A 35 10.99 4.76 19.93
N GLU A 36 11.13 4.34 18.67
CA GLU A 36 10.87 5.17 17.50
C GLU A 36 9.46 5.76 17.61
N GLY A 37 9.35 7.06 17.37
CA GLY A 37 8.06 7.76 17.32
C GLY A 37 7.07 7.10 16.35
N ARG A 38 5.82 7.57 16.38
CA ARG A 38 4.72 7.10 15.51
C ARG A 38 5.17 6.86 14.06
N ASP A 39 5.02 5.63 13.58
CA ASP A 39 5.35 5.25 12.21
C ASP A 39 4.20 5.63 11.25
N LEU A 40 4.33 6.80 10.63
CA LEU A 40 3.39 7.30 9.64
C LEU A 40 3.50 6.58 8.29
N GLY A 41 4.56 5.79 8.06
CA GLY A 41 4.76 4.99 6.84
C GLY A 41 3.66 3.94 6.65
N VAL A 42 3.11 3.42 7.74
CA VAL A 42 1.95 2.52 7.70
C VAL A 42 0.73 3.21 7.09
N LEU A 43 0.57 4.51 7.31
CA LEU A 43 -0.56 5.29 6.80
C LEU A 43 -0.31 5.81 5.37
N TRP A 44 0.89 6.29 5.07
CA TRP A 44 1.18 6.98 3.81
C TRP A 44 1.79 6.10 2.73
N VAL A 45 2.32 4.93 3.08
CA VAL A 45 2.93 4.00 2.13
C VAL A 45 2.13 2.70 2.07
N GLN A 46 1.94 2.03 3.20
CA GLN A 46 1.25 0.73 3.18
C GLN A 46 -0.22 0.86 2.78
N LEU A 47 -0.96 1.82 3.32
CA LEU A 47 -2.39 1.96 3.03
C LEU A 47 -2.67 2.32 1.56
N PRO A 48 -1.96 3.26 0.90
CA PRO A 48 -2.12 3.48 -0.54
C PRO A 48 -1.74 2.26 -1.38
N VAL A 49 -0.66 1.54 -1.02
CA VAL A 49 -0.26 0.31 -1.72
C VAL A 49 -1.33 -0.77 -1.57
N LEU A 50 -1.94 -0.90 -0.39
CA LEU A 50 -3.03 -1.85 -0.14
C LEU A 50 -4.32 -1.46 -0.88
N LEU A 51 -4.66 -0.17 -0.91
CA LEU A 51 -5.87 0.34 -1.56
C LEU A 51 -5.79 0.28 -3.08
N PHE A 52 -4.63 0.58 -3.66
CA PHE A 52 -4.47 0.73 -5.11
C PHE A 52 -3.63 -0.37 -5.74
N GLY A 53 -2.52 -0.75 -5.11
CA GLY A 53 -1.59 -1.75 -5.65
C GLY A 53 -2.23 -3.14 -5.74
N THR A 54 -2.88 -3.61 -4.67
CA THR A 54 -3.52 -4.94 -4.63
C THR A 54 -4.64 -5.13 -5.66
N PRO A 55 -5.64 -4.24 -5.79
CA PRO A 55 -6.65 -4.38 -6.84
C PRO A 55 -6.06 -4.22 -8.24
N ALA A 56 -5.10 -3.32 -8.44
CA ALA A 56 -4.47 -3.15 -9.74
C ALA A 56 -3.63 -4.39 -10.14
N LEU A 57 -2.93 -5.03 -9.19
CA LEU A 57 -2.25 -6.31 -9.39
C LEU A 57 -3.26 -7.41 -9.78
N ALA A 58 -4.39 -7.49 -9.06
CA ALA A 58 -5.44 -8.46 -9.37
C ALA A 58 -6.01 -8.28 -10.79
N LEU A 59 -6.20 -7.04 -11.24
CA LEU A 59 -6.63 -6.74 -12.60
C LEU A 59 -5.59 -7.13 -13.66
N VAL A 60 -4.30 -6.93 -13.38
CA VAL A 60 -3.20 -7.35 -14.27
C VAL A 60 -3.16 -8.87 -14.39
N VAL A 61 -3.22 -9.60 -13.28
CA VAL A 61 -3.27 -11.07 -13.27
C VAL A 61 -4.50 -11.58 -14.02
N TRP A 62 -5.66 -10.96 -13.82
CA TRP A 62 -6.89 -11.32 -14.53
C TRP A 62 -6.80 -11.07 -16.04
N ALA A 63 -6.21 -9.96 -16.45
CA ALA A 63 -6.00 -9.62 -17.85
C ALA A 63 -5.02 -10.59 -18.55
N LEU A 64 -3.95 -10.97 -17.86
CA LEU A 64 -2.99 -12.00 -18.29
C LEU A 64 -3.71 -13.34 -18.52
N LEU A 65 -4.51 -13.79 -17.56
CA LEU A 65 -5.28 -15.03 -17.65
C LEU A 65 -6.33 -15.03 -18.76
N ARG A 66 -6.85 -13.85 -19.15
CA ARG A 66 -7.83 -13.69 -20.25
C ARG A 66 -7.21 -13.37 -21.61
N GLY A 67 -5.89 -13.33 -21.74
CA GLY A 67 -5.21 -13.02 -22.99
C GLY A 67 -5.48 -11.61 -23.54
N ARG A 68 -5.97 -10.68 -22.70
CA ARG A 68 -6.20 -9.29 -23.11
C ARG A 68 -4.88 -8.54 -23.06
N ARG A 69 -4.55 -7.82 -24.15
CA ARG A 69 -3.27 -7.11 -24.41
C ARG A 69 -2.62 -6.58 -23.12
N PRO A 70 -1.75 -7.38 -22.46
CA PRO A 70 -1.36 -7.17 -21.07
C PRO A 70 -0.38 -5.99 -20.92
N ALA A 71 0.25 -5.57 -22.01
CA ALA A 71 1.24 -4.50 -22.05
C ALA A 71 0.67 -3.13 -21.63
N LEU A 72 -0.53 -2.75 -22.08
CA LEU A 72 -1.12 -1.44 -21.75
C LEU A 72 -1.62 -1.38 -20.30
N LEU A 73 -2.10 -2.51 -19.76
CA LEU A 73 -2.54 -2.60 -18.37
C LEU A 73 -1.35 -2.70 -17.40
N ALA A 74 -0.31 -3.44 -17.77
CA ALA A 74 0.95 -3.48 -17.04
C ALA A 74 1.63 -2.09 -17.04
N LEU A 75 1.56 -1.34 -18.14
CA LEU A 75 2.05 0.03 -18.21
C LEU A 75 1.25 0.95 -17.28
N GLY A 76 -0.09 0.83 -17.28
CA GLY A 76 -0.95 1.58 -16.36
C GLY A 76 -0.61 1.33 -14.89
N LEU A 77 -0.45 0.05 -14.52
CA LEU A 77 -0.02 -0.38 -13.18
C LEU A 77 1.37 0.17 -12.83
N ALA A 78 2.33 0.01 -13.74
CA ALA A 78 3.70 0.50 -13.54
C ALA A 78 3.71 2.01 -13.32
N VAL A 79 2.96 2.78 -14.11
CA VAL A 79 2.83 4.24 -13.94
C VAL A 79 2.19 4.57 -12.59
N THR A 80 1.16 3.84 -12.15
CA THR A 80 0.54 4.10 -10.84
C THR A 80 1.47 3.79 -9.68
N LEU A 81 2.21 2.67 -9.74
CA LEU A 81 3.20 2.30 -8.73
C LEU A 81 4.39 3.28 -8.71
N ILE A 82 4.87 3.72 -9.87
CA ILE A 82 5.96 4.71 -9.98
C ILE A 82 5.49 6.06 -9.43
N ALA A 83 4.27 6.50 -9.77
CA ALA A 83 3.71 7.74 -9.25
C ALA A 83 3.51 7.70 -7.73
N ALA A 84 2.98 6.58 -7.20
CA ALA A 84 2.84 6.38 -5.76
C ALA A 84 4.19 6.34 -5.03
N GLY A 85 5.19 5.66 -5.61
CA GLY A 85 6.55 5.62 -5.09
C GLY A 85 7.22 7.00 -5.08
N ARG A 86 7.06 7.78 -6.16
CA ARG A 86 7.56 9.17 -6.27
C ARG A 86 6.94 10.05 -5.18
N LEU A 87 5.61 10.07 -5.08
CA LEU A 87 4.90 10.88 -4.11
C LEU A 87 5.28 10.50 -2.66
N GLY A 88 5.42 9.20 -2.39
CA GLY A 88 5.86 8.70 -1.08
C GLY A 88 7.30 9.09 -0.75
N SER A 89 8.21 9.01 -1.74
CA SER A 89 9.61 9.41 -1.56
C SER A 89 9.78 10.90 -1.32
N GLU A 90 8.98 11.73 -2.00
CA GLU A 90 8.96 13.18 -1.80
C GLU A 90 8.42 13.53 -0.40
N TRP A 91 7.38 12.82 0.05
CA TRP A 91 6.87 12.96 1.40
C TRP A 91 7.93 12.63 2.46
N MET A 92 8.66 11.53 2.29
CA MET A 92 9.74 11.14 3.22
C MET A 92 10.91 12.15 3.21
N ALA A 93 11.24 12.73 2.06
CA ALA A 93 12.27 13.77 1.98
C ALA A 93 11.86 15.05 2.74
N THR A 94 10.56 15.37 2.77
CA THR A 94 10.04 16.55 3.47
C THR A 94 9.65 16.30 4.94
N ALA A 95 9.39 15.04 5.31
CA ALA A 95 8.95 14.64 6.65
C ALA A 95 10.10 14.23 7.58
N GLY A 96 11.35 14.50 7.19
CA GLY A 96 12.51 14.25 8.04
C GLY A 96 12.33 14.91 9.40
N PRO A 97 12.26 14.15 10.51
CA PRO A 97 12.27 14.77 11.83
C PRO A 97 13.59 15.52 11.97
N ALA A 98 13.53 16.73 12.53
CA ALA A 98 14.69 17.30 13.19
C ALA A 98 15.06 16.32 14.32
N VAL A 99 15.90 15.34 14.03
CA VAL A 99 16.55 14.53 15.04
C VAL A 99 17.49 15.49 15.75
N VAL A 100 16.95 16.16 16.76
CA VAL A 100 17.76 16.83 17.76
C VAL A 100 18.46 15.69 18.48
N TYR A 101 19.67 15.37 18.02
CA TYR A 101 20.63 14.72 18.89
C TYR A 101 20.80 15.71 20.04
N GLU A 102 20.19 15.43 21.19
CA GLU A 102 20.66 16.03 22.43
C GLU A 102 22.12 15.61 22.57
N GLN A 103 23.02 16.49 22.11
CA GLN A 103 24.42 16.43 22.44
C GLN A 103 24.52 16.59 23.95
N GLY A 104 24.80 15.47 24.61
CA GLY A 104 25.31 15.28 25.96
C GLY A 104 25.16 16.41 26.99
N ALA A 105 24.56 16.05 28.13
CA ALA A 105 24.97 16.53 29.45
C ALA A 105 24.82 15.41 30.47
#